data_AF-A0A1X9NE63-F1
#
_entry.id   AF-A0A1X9NE63-F1
#
_cell.length_a   1.000
_cell.length_b   1.000
_cell.length_c   1.000
_cell.angle_alpha   90.00
_cell.angle_beta   90.00
_cell.angle_gamma   90.00
#
_symmetry.space_group_name_H-M   'P 1'
#
loop_
_entity.id
_entity.type
_entity.pdbx_description
1 polymer ?
#
loop_
_entity_poly.entity_id
_entity_poly.type
_entity_poly.pdbx_seq_one_letter_code
_entity_poly.pdbx_strand_id
1 'polypeptide(L)'
;MASDKPTMILKSKSDMSAEEIEALSDAEAWKIIYSMRTVKAKDNRLQVCFTGFGTSKKKELVNLAHDNRFKVVASVTKKLDYLVGGENAGPKKIEKAESQGVQCLNEQQFSNLIATGEVPDEI
;
A
#
# COMPACT_ATOMS: atom_id res chain seq x y z
N MET A 1 -18.44 31.40 14.09
CA MET A 1 -19.14 30.31 13.42
C MET A 1 -18.21 29.68 12.39
N ALA A 2 -18.21 28.35 12.31
CA ALA A 2 -17.45 27.60 11.32
C ALA A 2 -18.09 27.71 9.93
N SER A 3 -17.28 27.62 8.87
CA SER A 3 -17.75 27.66 7.49
C SER A 3 -18.61 26.43 7.13
N ASP A 4 -19.33 26.48 6.02
CA ASP A 4 -20.23 25.38 5.59
C ASP A 4 -19.55 24.01 5.51
N LYS A 5 -18.31 23.95 5.04
CA LYS A 5 -17.57 22.69 4.86
C LYS A 5 -17.31 21.96 6.18
N PRO A 6 -16.65 22.55 7.19
CA PRO A 6 -16.46 21.89 8.48
C PRO A 6 -17.79 21.58 9.18
N THR A 7 -18.78 22.48 9.08
CA THR A 7 -20.14 22.25 9.61
C THR A 7 -20.82 21.01 9.01
N MET A 8 -20.76 20.86 7.68
CA MET A 8 -21.32 19.70 6.98
C MET A 8 -20.61 18.39 7.36
N ILE A 9 -19.28 18.44 7.53
CA ILE A 9 -18.50 17.27 7.94
C ILE A 9 -18.85 16.86 9.39
N LEU A 10 -18.91 17.80 10.33
CA LEU A 10 -19.25 17.53 11.73
C LEU A 10 -20.68 16.97 11.85
N LYS A 11 -21.67 17.57 11.18
CA LYS A 11 -23.04 17.02 11.14
C LYS A 11 -23.12 15.58 10.62
N SER A 12 -22.23 15.19 9.70
CA SER A 12 -22.21 13.85 9.10
C SER A 12 -21.37 12.83 9.88
N LYS A 13 -20.38 13.27 10.65
CA LYS A 13 -19.33 12.42 11.23
C LYS A 13 -19.24 12.47 12.76
N SER A 14 -20.11 13.25 13.41
CA SER A 14 -20.17 13.40 14.87
C SER A 14 -21.62 13.42 15.36
N ASP A 15 -21.82 13.20 16.66
CA ASP A 15 -23.12 13.34 17.34
C ASP A 15 -23.38 14.79 17.84
N MET A 16 -22.62 15.78 17.35
CA MET A 16 -22.76 17.18 17.77
C MET A 16 -24.04 17.80 17.22
N SER A 17 -24.74 18.55 18.08
CA SER A 17 -25.92 19.31 17.67
C SER A 17 -25.54 20.49 16.76
N ALA A 18 -26.52 20.99 16.00
CA ALA A 18 -26.30 22.15 15.12
C ALA A 18 -25.82 23.38 15.91
N GLU A 19 -26.36 23.59 17.11
CA GLU A 19 -26.04 24.71 18.00
C GLU A 19 -24.60 24.64 18.49
N GLU A 20 -24.12 23.44 18.87
CA GLU A 20 -22.75 23.22 19.30
C GLU A 20 -21.75 23.47 18.15
N ILE A 21 -22.11 23.14 16.91
CA ILE A 21 -21.26 23.34 15.74
C ILE A 21 -21.19 24.83 15.35
N GLU A 22 -22.31 25.58 15.47
CA GLU A 22 -22.34 27.02 15.17
C GLU A 22 -21.54 27.86 16.17
N ALA A 23 -21.45 27.40 17.41
CA ALA A 23 -20.63 28.01 18.46
C ALA A 23 -19.12 27.89 18.20
N LEU A 24 -18.68 26.94 17.35
CA LEU A 24 -17.27 26.77 17.02
C LEU A 24 -16.77 27.85 16.06
N SER A 25 -15.50 28.22 16.22
CA SER A 25 -14.75 28.86 15.15
C SER A 25 -14.39 27.84 14.07
N ASP A 26 -14.04 28.33 12.87
CA ASP A 26 -13.60 27.49 11.75
C ASP A 26 -12.40 26.61 12.15
N ALA A 27 -11.44 27.19 12.87
CA ALA A 27 -10.24 26.49 13.34
C ALA A 27 -10.55 25.36 14.33
N GLU A 28 -11.48 25.58 15.27
CA GLU A 28 -11.89 24.56 16.24
C GLU A 28 -12.65 23.42 15.56
N ALA A 29 -13.54 23.75 14.63
CA ALA A 29 -14.27 22.75 13.85
C ALA A 29 -13.31 21.88 13.03
N TRP A 30 -12.31 22.47 12.37
CA TRP A 30 -11.25 21.71 11.70
C TRP A 30 -10.43 20.86 12.65
N LYS A 31 -10.06 21.38 13.82
CA LYS A 31 -9.30 20.63 14.83
C LYS A 31 -10.04 19.38 15.28
N ILE A 32 -11.35 19.48 15.50
CA ILE A 32 -12.22 18.35 15.83
C ILE A 32 -12.25 17.35 14.66
N ILE A 33 -12.50 17.80 13.44
CA ILE A 33 -12.51 16.93 12.24
C ILE A 33 -11.18 16.18 12.07
N TYR A 34 -10.04 16.84 12.30
CA TYR A 34 -8.72 16.21 12.23
C TYR A 34 -8.52 15.17 13.34
N SER A 35 -9.00 15.43 14.56
CA SER A 35 -8.95 14.45 15.65
C SER A 35 -9.89 13.26 15.45
N MET A 36 -11.01 13.46 14.76
CA MET A 36 -11.98 12.41 14.42
C MET A 36 -11.54 11.54 13.25
N ARG A 37 -10.66 12.07 12.38
CA ARG A 37 -10.19 11.32 11.21
C ARG A 37 -9.40 10.11 11.71
N THR A 38 -9.97 8.92 11.54
CA THR A 38 -9.26 7.67 11.78
C THR A 38 -7.97 7.67 10.95
N VAL A 39 -6.83 7.66 11.64
CA VAL A 39 -5.56 7.40 10.97
C VAL A 39 -5.66 5.97 10.47
N LYS A 40 -5.87 5.79 9.16
CA LYS A 40 -5.84 4.44 8.57
C LYS A 40 -4.53 3.79 8.98
N ALA A 41 -4.61 2.64 9.65
CA ALA A 41 -3.43 1.90 10.06
C ALA A 41 -2.51 1.71 8.85
N LYS A 42 -1.25 2.10 9.00
CA LYS A 42 -0.26 1.95 7.94
C LYS A 42 0.04 0.46 7.81
N ASP A 43 -0.19 -0.07 6.61
CA ASP A 43 0.25 -1.43 6.27
C ASP A 43 1.78 -1.43 6.14
N ASN A 44 2.45 -2.12 7.08
CA ASN A 44 3.91 -2.20 7.18
C ASN A 44 4.47 -3.50 6.59
N ARG A 45 3.66 -4.31 5.90
CA ARG A 45 4.14 -5.52 5.21
C ARG A 45 5.05 -5.16 4.04
N LEU A 46 6.04 -6.01 3.79
CA LEU A 46 6.89 -5.94 2.61
C LEU A 46 6.04 -6.07 1.35
N GLN A 47 6.33 -5.26 0.34
CA GLN A 47 5.61 -5.19 -0.92
C GLN A 47 6.30 -6.01 -2.00
N VAL A 48 5.50 -6.78 -2.72
CA VAL A 48 5.95 -7.58 -3.87
C VAL A 48 5.08 -7.30 -5.09
N CYS A 49 5.72 -7.26 -6.27
CA CYS A 49 5.05 -7.11 -7.55
C CYS A 49 5.47 -8.26 -8.46
N PHE A 50 4.50 -8.94 -9.08
CA PHE A 50 4.75 -10.02 -10.04
C PHE A 50 4.57 -9.53 -11.47
N THR A 51 5.53 -9.84 -12.33
CA THR A 51 5.51 -9.50 -13.76
C THR A 51 6.02 -10.65 -14.62
N GLY A 52 5.53 -10.79 -15.85
CA GLY A 52 6.02 -11.80 -16.79
C GLY A 52 5.54 -13.23 -16.57
N PHE A 53 4.53 -13.43 -15.73
CA PHE A 53 3.91 -14.74 -15.48
C PHE A 53 2.55 -14.86 -16.18
N GLY A 54 2.24 -16.06 -16.67
CA GLY A 54 0.89 -16.42 -17.11
C GLY A 54 -0.14 -16.37 -15.98
N THR A 55 -1.43 -16.30 -16.32
CA THR A 55 -2.52 -16.05 -15.35
C THR A 55 -2.54 -17.04 -14.19
N SER A 56 -2.42 -18.35 -14.46
CA SER A 56 -2.45 -19.39 -13.42
C SER A 56 -1.26 -19.28 -12.47
N LYS A 57 -0.04 -19.24 -13.02
CA LYS A 57 1.20 -19.11 -12.23
C LYS A 57 1.23 -17.82 -11.43
N LYS A 58 0.79 -16.69 -12.01
CA LYS A 58 0.69 -15.42 -11.29
C LYS A 58 -0.26 -15.54 -10.09
N LYS A 59 -1.39 -16.23 -10.23
CA LYS A 59 -2.33 -16.45 -9.13
C LYS A 59 -1.72 -17.27 -8.00
N GLU A 60 -0.97 -18.33 -8.33
CA GLU A 60 -0.23 -19.14 -7.35
C GLU A 60 0.76 -18.28 -6.56
N LEU A 61 1.58 -17.48 -7.24
CA LEU A 61 2.56 -16.60 -6.61
C LEU A 61 1.93 -15.53 -5.71
N VAL A 62 0.80 -14.97 -6.13
CA VAL A 62 0.03 -14.00 -5.33
C VAL A 62 -0.52 -14.64 -4.06
N ASN A 63 -1.07 -15.85 -4.15
CA ASN A 63 -1.55 -16.57 -2.97
C ASN A 63 -0.39 -16.87 -2.02
N LEU A 64 0.72 -17.40 -2.54
CA LEU A 64 1.92 -17.69 -1.75
C LEU A 64 2.44 -16.45 -1.02
N ALA A 65 2.46 -15.29 -1.69
CA ALA A 65 2.85 -14.03 -1.09
C ALA A 65 1.90 -13.62 0.06
N HIS A 66 0.59 -13.78 -0.13
CA HIS A 66 -0.39 -13.47 0.90
C HIS A 66 -0.27 -14.36 2.14
N ASP A 67 -0.05 -15.67 1.94
CA ASP A 67 0.14 -16.63 3.02
C ASP A 67 1.39 -16.31 3.85
N ASN A 68 2.40 -15.70 3.21
CA ASN A 68 3.65 -15.29 3.84
C ASN A 68 3.70 -13.81 4.24
N ARG A 69 2.52 -13.19 4.44
CA ARG A 69 2.38 -11.81 4.93
C ARG A 69 3.04 -10.74 4.06
N PHE A 70 3.21 -10.98 2.77
CA PHE A 70 3.54 -9.92 1.82
C PHE A 70 2.30 -9.15 1.40
N LYS A 71 2.51 -7.89 1.02
CA LYS A 71 1.54 -7.04 0.36
C LYS A 71 1.78 -7.08 -1.15
N VAL A 72 0.90 -7.74 -1.86
CA VAL A 72 0.94 -7.77 -3.33
C VAL A 72 0.46 -6.43 -3.90
N VAL A 73 1.26 -5.86 -4.81
CA VAL A 73 0.92 -4.65 -5.55
C VAL A 73 1.02 -4.87 -7.06
N ALA A 74 0.17 -4.18 -7.83
CA ALA A 74 0.08 -4.39 -9.28
C ALA A 74 1.16 -3.63 -10.09
N SER A 75 1.91 -2.74 -9.45
CA SER A 75 2.83 -1.80 -10.10
C SER A 75 4.10 -1.61 -9.28
N VAL A 76 5.18 -1.25 -9.98
CA VAL A 76 6.43 -0.80 -9.35
C VAL A 76 6.18 0.58 -8.72
N THR A 77 6.16 0.63 -7.40
CA THR A 77 5.95 1.85 -6.60
C THR A 77 7.21 2.20 -5.82
N LYS A 78 7.30 3.44 -5.33
CA LYS A 78 8.43 3.89 -4.49
C LYS A 78 8.60 3.11 -3.17
N LYS A 79 7.61 2.31 -2.77
CA LYS A 79 7.62 1.50 -1.56
C LYS A 79 7.68 0.00 -1.87
N LEU A 80 7.97 -0.35 -3.13
CA LEU A 80 8.10 -1.74 -3.53
C LEU A 80 9.43 -2.27 -3.00
N ASP A 81 9.42 -3.42 -2.34
CA ASP A 81 10.64 -4.06 -1.85
C ASP A 81 11.18 -5.05 -2.90
N TYR A 82 10.28 -5.86 -3.49
CA TYR A 82 10.65 -6.90 -4.44
C TYR A 82 9.86 -6.84 -5.76
N LEU A 83 10.56 -6.90 -6.88
CA LEU A 83 9.98 -7.20 -8.19
C LEU A 83 10.31 -8.66 -8.54
N VAL A 84 9.30 -9.51 -8.65
CA VAL A 84 9.48 -10.90 -9.07
C VAL A 84 9.14 -11.01 -10.56
N GLY A 85 10.14 -11.33 -11.36
CA GLY A 85 10.07 -11.44 -12.82
C GLY A 85 10.02 -12.89 -13.30
N GLY A 86 9.07 -13.19 -14.19
CA GLY A 86 9.02 -14.43 -14.98
C GLY A 86 9.50 -14.22 -16.41
N GLU A 87 9.39 -15.26 -17.24
CA GLU A 87 9.91 -15.32 -18.62
C GLU A 87 9.43 -14.16 -19.52
N ASN A 88 8.21 -13.65 -19.30
CA ASN A 88 7.63 -12.58 -20.12
C ASN A 88 7.72 -11.20 -19.44
N ALA A 89 8.69 -10.99 -18.55
CA ALA A 89 8.80 -9.75 -17.80
C ALA A 89 9.16 -8.59 -18.74
N GLY A 90 8.24 -7.63 -18.90
CA GLY A 90 8.44 -6.50 -19.79
C GLY A 90 9.53 -5.53 -19.29
N PRO A 91 10.37 -4.98 -20.19
CA PRO A 91 11.57 -4.20 -19.85
C PRO A 91 11.24 -2.97 -19.00
N LYS A 92 10.15 -2.25 -19.33
CA LYS A 92 9.73 -1.04 -18.60
C LYS A 92 9.54 -1.23 -17.10
N LYS A 93 9.12 -2.42 -16.64
CA LYS A 93 8.95 -2.69 -15.20
C LYS A 93 10.30 -3.01 -14.54
N ILE A 94 11.18 -3.70 -15.25
CA ILE A 94 12.53 -4.03 -14.78
C ILE A 94 13.35 -2.75 -14.64
N GLU A 95 13.43 -1.93 -15.69
CA GLU A 95 14.15 -0.64 -15.68
C GLU A 95 13.63 0.29 -14.56
N LYS A 96 12.32 0.31 -14.32
CA LYS A 96 11.71 1.10 -13.25
C LYS A 96 12.06 0.57 -11.86
N ALA A 97 12.17 -0.74 -11.70
CA ALA A 97 12.56 -1.36 -10.43
C ALA A 97 14.04 -1.09 -10.14
N GLU A 98 14.91 -1.31 -11.12
CA GLU A 98 16.35 -1.06 -11.03
C GLU A 98 16.65 0.41 -10.70
N SER A 99 16.03 1.35 -11.43
CA SER A 99 16.20 2.79 -11.16
C SER A 99 15.70 3.23 -9.78
N GLN A 100 14.84 2.44 -9.12
CA GLN A 100 14.34 2.71 -7.78
C GLN A 100 15.09 1.92 -6.69
N GLY A 101 16.09 1.10 -7.07
CA GLY A 101 16.80 0.21 -6.15
C GLY A 101 15.91 -0.89 -5.58
N VAL A 102 14.84 -1.26 -6.29
CA VAL A 102 13.97 -2.38 -5.91
C VAL A 102 14.71 -3.68 -6.22
N GLN A 103 14.59 -4.65 -5.33
CA GLN A 103 15.27 -5.91 -5.52
C GLN A 103 14.54 -6.80 -6.54
N CYS A 104 15.22 -7.16 -7.61
CA CYS A 104 14.69 -8.00 -8.68
C CYS A 104 14.98 -9.48 -8.39
N LEU A 105 13.94 -10.32 -8.37
CA LEU A 105 14.04 -11.74 -8.10
C LEU A 105 13.38 -12.54 -9.23
N ASN A 106 13.86 -13.75 -9.48
CA ASN A 106 13.11 -14.75 -10.25
C ASN A 106 12.18 -15.56 -9.33
N GLU A 107 11.37 -16.47 -9.92
CA GLU A 107 10.44 -17.32 -9.17
C GLU A 107 11.13 -18.18 -8.10
N GLN A 108 12.29 -18.76 -8.43
CA GLN A 108 13.03 -19.63 -7.52
C GLN A 108 13.60 -18.85 -6.34
N GLN A 109 14.17 -17.67 -6.61
CA GLN A 109 14.67 -16.75 -5.59
C GLN A 109 13.55 -16.28 -4.67
N PHE A 110 12.36 -15.96 -5.21
CA PHE A 110 11.21 -15.60 -4.38
C PHE A 110 10.75 -16.77 -3.49
N SER A 111 10.76 -17.99 -4.03
CA SER A 111 10.43 -19.21 -3.26
C SER A 111 11.43 -19.46 -2.14
N ASN A 112 12.73 -19.26 -2.39
CA ASN A 112 13.78 -19.36 -1.38
C ASN A 112 13.64 -18.29 -0.31
N LEU A 113 13.35 -17.04 -0.70
CA LEU A 113 13.11 -15.93 0.23
C LEU A 113 11.96 -16.25 1.20
N ILE A 114 10.87 -16.80 0.68
CA ILE A 114 9.73 -17.20 1.52
C ILE A 114 10.09 -18.35 2.46
N ALA A 115 10.82 -19.35 1.97
CA ALA A 115 11.15 -20.54 2.75
C ALA A 115 12.17 -20.27 3.86
N THR A 116 13.13 -19.39 3.62
CA THR A 116 14.27 -19.14 4.51
C THR A 116 14.17 -17.82 5.26
N GLY A 117 13.44 -16.84 4.73
CA GLY A 117 13.48 -15.46 5.18
C GLY A 117 14.76 -14.71 4.75
N GLU A 118 15.66 -15.38 4.02
CA GLU A 118 16.92 -14.81 3.57
C GLU A 118 16.78 -14.27 2.16
N VAL A 119 17.38 -13.11 1.95
CA VAL A 119 17.45 -12.48 0.64
C VAL A 119 18.46 -13.27 -0.19
N PRO A 120 18.07 -13.85 -1.34
CA PRO A 120 18.99 -14.62 -2.18
C PRO A 120 20.14 -13.73 -2.66
N ASP A 121 21.37 -14.18 -2.43
CA ASP A 121 22.57 -13.54 -2.99
C ASP A 121 22.52 -13.61 -4.52
N GLU A 122 23.02 -12.57 -5.18
CA GLU A 122 23.19 -12.57 -6.63
C GLU A 122 24.23 -13.63 -7.00
N ILE A 123 23.93 -14.50 -7.99
CA ILE A 123 24.96 -15.28 -8.69
C ILE A 123 25.48 -14.42 -9.84
#